data_AF-M5G079-F1
#
_entry.id   AF-M5G079-F1
#
_cell.length_a   1.000
_cell.length_b   1.000
_cell.length_c   1.000
_cell.angle_alpha   90.00
_cell.angle_beta   90.00
_cell.angle_gamma   90.00
#
_symmetry.space_group_name_H-M   'P 1'
#
loop_
_entity.id
_entity.type
_entity.pdbx_description
1 polymer ?
#
loop_
_entity_poly.entity_id
_entity_poly.type
_entity_poly.pdbx_seq_one_letter_code
_entity_poly.pdbx_strand_id
1 'polypeptide(L)'
;MPVNPVLENVFGTLGTVCWCVLFVPQAWKSWRDKSTYGLSPLMVLLWSSCALPLGVYNIASSANIPLILQPQLFGTVGAICWVQCLYYEKHISFERSLLILVAFLAVIGGLQVAFVFAVRHALAEGNERPLQFFGVMTVVTIYAGVIPQLYEIWKIKEVAGLSLVFMIVDILGGVFSTLSLVFNKSIDPLLAFSYISVIVLNSFIILLYIILNPLAARRRQREAVMAGVSSTSPVIGNSSEKNEGAYPQPQILSDASLNAEVETGTHLTVVDILGEQTPEEPGKEENAEEYCGQKANEVCSAV
;
A
#
# COMPACT_ATOMS: atom_id res chain seq x y z
N MET A 1 -18.98 29.70 17.20
CA MET A 1 -19.45 28.42 16.62
C MET A 1 -20.22 27.67 17.70
N PRO A 2 -21.23 26.86 17.35
CA PRO A 2 -22.02 26.13 18.34
C PRO A 2 -21.20 24.99 18.93
N VAL A 3 -20.79 25.14 20.19
CA VAL A 3 -20.11 24.07 20.93
C VAL A 3 -21.14 23.00 21.29
N ASN A 4 -20.96 21.79 20.78
CA ASN A 4 -21.84 20.66 21.06
C ASN A 4 -21.05 19.35 21.18
N PRO A 5 -20.71 18.92 22.42
CA PRO A 5 -19.91 17.71 22.66
C PRO A 5 -20.56 16.43 22.13
N VAL A 6 -21.89 16.38 22.07
CA VAL A 6 -22.61 15.20 21.53
C VAL A 6 -22.37 15.11 20.02
N LEU A 7 -22.58 16.21 19.29
CA LEU A 7 -22.36 16.23 17.84
C LEU A 7 -20.89 16.00 17.50
N GLU A 8 -19.96 16.59 18.26
CA GLU A 8 -18.52 16.32 18.12
C GLU A 8 -18.22 14.81 18.18
N ASN A 9 -18.68 14.12 19.22
CA ASN A 9 -18.41 12.68 19.38
C ASN A 9 -19.17 11.84 18.34
N VAL A 10 -20.40 12.21 17.96
CA VAL A 10 -21.16 11.49 16.93
C VAL A 10 -20.43 11.57 15.58
N PHE A 11 -20.06 12.77 15.13
CA PHE A 11 -19.35 12.94 13.87
C PHE A 11 -17.95 12.32 13.91
N GLY A 12 -17.22 12.44 15.03
CA GLY A 12 -15.94 11.77 15.21
C GLY A 12 -16.07 10.24 15.12
N THR A 13 -17.12 9.68 15.71
CA THR A 13 -17.41 8.24 15.66
C THR A 13 -17.73 7.79 14.24
N LEU A 14 -18.60 8.51 13.53
CA LEU A 14 -18.93 8.22 12.14
C LEU A 14 -17.67 8.24 11.26
N GLY A 15 -16.82 9.25 11.42
CA GLY A 15 -15.55 9.35 10.69
C GLY A 15 -14.62 8.17 10.97
N THR A 16 -14.49 7.82 12.25
CA THR A 16 -13.68 6.67 12.71
C THR A 16 -14.19 5.35 12.13
N VAL A 17 -15.51 5.13 12.17
CA VAL A 17 -16.14 3.91 11.62
C VAL A 17 -15.91 3.83 10.11
N CYS A 18 -16.11 4.93 9.36
CA CYS A 18 -15.84 4.97 7.92
C CYS A 18 -14.40 4.49 7.61
N TRP A 19 -13.40 5.05 8.27
CA TRP A 19 -12.01 4.65 8.05
C TRP A 19 -11.68 3.23 8.52
N CYS A 20 -12.28 2.73 9.60
CA CYS A 20 -12.11 1.34 10.01
C CYS A 20 -12.71 0.36 8.98
N VAL A 21 -13.89 0.69 8.45
CA VAL A 21 -14.58 -0.11 7.42
C VAL A 21 -13.83 -0.12 6.09
N LEU A 22 -12.85 0.74 5.85
CA LEU A 22 -12.01 0.67 4.66
C LEU A 22 -11.07 -0.54 4.68
N PHE A 23 -10.35 -0.75 5.78
CA PHE A 23 -9.34 -1.80 5.85
C PHE A 23 -9.86 -3.13 6.37
N VAL A 24 -10.90 -3.16 7.20
CA VAL A 24 -11.43 -4.43 7.73
C VAL A 24 -11.92 -5.39 6.63
N PRO A 25 -12.74 -4.95 5.65
CA PRO A 25 -13.15 -5.80 4.54
C PRO A 25 -11.98 -6.21 3.66
N GLN A 26 -10.98 -5.34 3.48
CA GLN A 26 -9.78 -5.67 2.70
C GLN A 26 -8.94 -6.74 3.42
N ALA A 27 -8.76 -6.63 4.73
CA ALA A 27 -8.08 -7.63 5.55
C ALA A 27 -8.80 -8.98 5.49
N TRP A 28 -10.13 -8.96 5.60
CA TRP A 28 -10.96 -10.15 5.50
C TRP A 28 -10.91 -10.77 4.09
N LYS A 29 -11.02 -9.96 3.04
CA LYS A 29 -10.93 -10.42 1.66
C LYS A 29 -9.60 -11.09 1.38
N SER A 30 -8.50 -10.46 1.77
CA SER A 30 -7.15 -11.00 1.60
C SER A 30 -6.98 -12.34 2.33
N TRP A 31 -7.56 -12.47 3.53
CA TRP A 31 -7.59 -13.74 4.26
C TRP A 31 -8.49 -14.79 3.59
N ARG A 32 -9.63 -14.40 3.01
CA ARG A 32 -10.56 -15.33 2.35
C ARG A 32 -10.02 -15.82 1.01
N ASP A 33 -9.52 -14.92 0.18
CA ASP A 33 -9.02 -15.20 -1.17
C ASP A 33 -7.58 -15.75 -1.16
N LYS A 34 -6.89 -15.73 -0.01
CA LYS A 34 -5.49 -16.15 0.16
C LYS A 34 -4.54 -15.46 -0.83
N SER A 35 -4.90 -14.24 -1.24
CA SER A 35 -4.19 -13.44 -2.21
C SER A 35 -4.44 -11.97 -1.91
N THR A 36 -3.39 -11.15 -2.10
CA THR A 36 -3.48 -9.68 -2.02
C THR A 36 -3.35 -9.02 -3.38
N TYR A 37 -3.55 -9.78 -4.47
CA TYR A 37 -3.39 -9.27 -5.83
C TYR A 37 -4.12 -7.93 -6.05
N GLY A 38 -3.36 -6.92 -6.49
CA GLY A 38 -3.84 -5.56 -6.70
C GLY A 38 -3.73 -4.62 -5.48
N LEU A 39 -3.26 -5.12 -4.33
CA LEU A 39 -3.00 -4.30 -3.14
C LEU A 39 -1.50 -3.96 -3.05
N SER A 40 -1.14 -2.69 -3.25
CA SER A 40 0.25 -2.25 -3.17
C SER A 40 0.79 -2.30 -1.73
N PRO A 41 1.81 -3.14 -1.42
CA PRO A 41 2.32 -3.28 -0.06
C PRO A 41 2.93 -1.98 0.48
N LEU A 42 3.62 -1.23 -0.38
CA LEU A 42 4.24 0.05 -0.02
C LEU A 42 3.19 1.10 0.31
N MET A 43 2.09 1.15 -0.45
CA MET A 43 0.99 2.07 -0.20
C MET A 43 0.37 1.82 1.17
N VAL A 44 0.04 0.57 1.47
CA VAL A 44 -0.57 0.18 2.76
C VAL A 44 0.39 0.48 3.92
N LEU A 45 1.69 0.23 3.76
CA LEU A 45 2.69 0.57 4.77
C LEU A 45 2.75 2.07 5.05
N LEU A 46 2.79 2.91 4.00
CA LEU A 46 2.84 4.37 4.15
C LEU A 46 1.58 4.90 4.86
N TRP A 47 0.41 4.38 4.50
CA TRP A 47 -0.85 4.77 5.14
C TRP A 47 -0.90 4.33 6.60
N SER A 48 -0.48 3.10 6.88
CA SER A 48 -0.41 2.58 8.26
C SER A 48 0.56 3.38 9.11
N SER A 49 1.66 3.85 8.52
CA SER A 49 2.67 4.68 9.21
C SER A 49 2.15 6.06 9.61
N CYS A 50 1.09 6.57 8.94
CA CYS A 50 0.42 7.81 9.32
C CYS A 50 -0.19 7.77 10.74
N ALA A 51 -0.49 6.56 11.24
CA ALA A 51 -1.02 6.37 12.59
C ALA A 51 -0.10 6.91 13.70
N LEU A 52 1.22 6.87 13.49
CA LEU A 52 2.19 7.37 14.47
C LEU A 52 2.06 8.88 14.67
N PRO A 53 2.34 9.74 13.67
CA PRO A 53 2.28 11.18 13.87
C PRO A 53 0.86 11.67 14.19
N LEU A 54 -0.18 11.12 13.54
CA LEU A 54 -1.56 11.50 13.79
C LEU A 54 -2.02 11.10 15.20
N GLY A 55 -1.65 9.90 15.66
CA GLY A 55 -2.00 9.44 17.00
C GLY A 55 -1.26 10.19 18.10
N VAL A 56 0.04 10.52 17.91
CA VAL A 56 0.75 11.41 18.84
C VAL A 56 0.05 12.75 18.93
N TYR A 57 -0.30 13.34 17.78
CA TYR A 57 -0.98 14.63 17.72
C TYR A 57 -2.34 14.58 18.44
N ASN A 58 -3.22 13.64 18.08
CA ASN A 58 -4.57 13.53 18.66
C ASN A 58 -4.55 13.29 20.18
N ILE A 59 -3.61 12.48 20.68
CA ILE A 59 -3.49 12.22 22.13
C ILE A 59 -2.91 13.44 22.86
N ALA A 60 -1.90 14.10 22.27
CA ALA A 60 -1.24 15.24 22.90
C ALA A 60 -2.13 16.50 22.89
N SER A 61 -2.85 16.77 21.80
CA SER A 61 -3.82 17.88 21.69
C SER A 61 -5.14 17.60 22.42
N SER A 62 -5.33 16.40 22.96
CA SER A 62 -6.56 15.98 23.66
C SER A 62 -7.81 16.11 22.79
N ALA A 63 -7.73 15.62 21.55
CA ALA A 63 -8.88 15.51 20.64
C ALA A 63 -9.99 14.62 21.25
N ASN A 64 -11.20 14.65 20.67
CA ASN A 64 -12.26 13.76 21.13
C ASN A 64 -11.87 12.27 21.00
N ILE A 65 -12.46 11.45 21.87
CA ILE A 65 -12.12 10.02 21.99
C ILE A 65 -12.16 9.28 20.65
N PRO A 66 -13.18 9.48 19.79
CA PRO A 66 -13.17 8.87 18.46
C PRO A 66 -11.93 9.21 17.63
N LEU A 67 -11.56 10.49 17.53
CA LEU A 67 -10.37 10.91 16.79
C LEU A 67 -9.06 10.37 17.40
N ILE A 68 -9.01 10.14 18.72
CA ILE A 68 -7.87 9.47 19.35
C ILE A 68 -7.78 7.99 18.95
N LEU A 69 -8.91 7.27 18.94
CA LEU A 69 -8.96 5.85 18.60
C LEU A 69 -8.73 5.58 17.10
N GLN A 70 -9.17 6.50 16.26
CA GLN A 70 -9.12 6.41 14.81
C GLN A 70 -7.76 6.02 14.22
N PRO A 71 -6.64 6.73 14.48
CA PRO A 71 -5.33 6.35 13.97
C PRO A 71 -4.87 4.98 14.51
N GLN A 72 -5.26 4.60 15.73
CA GLN A 72 -4.87 3.32 16.32
C GLN A 72 -5.53 2.14 15.60
N LEU A 73 -6.84 2.25 15.38
CA LEU A 73 -7.62 1.21 14.69
C LEU A 73 -7.20 1.13 13.23
N PHE A 74 -7.16 2.28 12.54
CA PHE A 74 -6.78 2.34 11.13
C PHE A 74 -5.34 1.84 10.90
N GLY A 75 -4.38 2.29 11.72
CA GLY A 75 -2.98 1.87 11.63
C GLY A 75 -2.79 0.39 11.92
N THR A 76 -3.52 -0.16 12.90
CA THR A 76 -3.41 -1.59 13.26
C THR A 76 -3.98 -2.48 12.15
N VAL A 77 -5.19 -2.18 11.67
CA VAL A 77 -5.81 -2.98 10.59
C VAL A 77 -5.03 -2.80 9.28
N GLY A 78 -4.50 -1.60 9.01
CA GLY A 78 -3.57 -1.35 7.92
C GLY A 78 -2.29 -2.19 8.02
N ALA A 79 -1.67 -2.27 9.21
CA ALA A 79 -0.50 -3.12 9.43
C ALA A 79 -0.79 -4.61 9.20
N ILE A 80 -1.99 -5.07 9.59
CA ILE A 80 -2.45 -6.44 9.27
C ILE A 80 -2.54 -6.63 7.75
N CYS A 81 -3.15 -5.69 7.02
CA CYS A 81 -3.23 -5.75 5.56
C CYS A 81 -1.84 -5.76 4.92
N TRP A 82 -0.91 -4.94 5.42
CA TRP A 82 0.47 -4.90 4.94
C TRP A 82 1.20 -6.23 5.14
N VAL A 83 1.07 -6.84 6.32
CA VAL A 83 1.67 -8.15 6.60
C VAL A 83 1.00 -9.27 5.81
N GLN A 84 -0.30 -9.16 5.51
CA GLN A 84 -0.94 -10.07 4.57
C GLN A 84 -0.33 -9.98 3.18
N CYS A 85 0.04 -8.79 2.70
CA CYS A 85 0.78 -8.68 1.44
C CYS A 85 2.14 -9.40 1.50
N LEU A 86 2.87 -9.24 2.62
CA LEU A 86 4.15 -9.94 2.81
C LEU A 86 3.99 -11.47 2.83
N TYR A 87 2.92 -11.96 3.44
CA TYR A 87 2.62 -13.39 3.54
C TYR A 87 2.17 -13.99 2.19
N TYR A 88 1.19 -13.37 1.52
CA TYR A 88 0.57 -13.95 0.32
C TYR A 88 1.34 -13.68 -0.98
N GLU A 89 1.95 -12.50 -1.16
CA GLU A 89 2.69 -12.17 -2.40
C GLU A 89 4.19 -12.46 -2.32
N LYS A 90 4.81 -12.15 -1.17
CA LYS A 90 6.26 -12.39 -0.99
C LYS A 90 6.57 -13.76 -0.42
N HIS A 91 5.54 -14.59 -0.21
CA HIS A 91 5.65 -15.95 0.32
C HIS A 91 6.50 -16.06 1.59
N ILE A 92 6.46 -15.02 2.44
CA ILE A 92 7.12 -15.04 3.74
C ILE A 92 6.34 -15.99 4.66
N SER A 93 7.04 -16.85 5.41
CA SER A 93 6.44 -17.80 6.35
C SER A 93 5.56 -17.11 7.41
N PHE A 94 4.50 -17.77 7.88
CA PHE A 94 3.55 -17.24 8.87
C PHE A 94 4.23 -16.69 10.13
N GLU A 95 5.18 -17.44 10.71
CA GLU A 95 5.89 -17.04 11.94
C GLU A 95 6.66 -15.72 11.77
N ARG A 96 7.38 -15.58 10.66
CA ARG A 96 8.09 -14.33 10.31
C ARG A 96 7.12 -13.18 10.09
N SER A 97 6.01 -13.42 9.39
CA SER A 97 4.97 -12.41 9.17
C SER A 97 4.35 -11.94 10.50
N LEU A 98 4.05 -12.87 11.41
CA LEU A 98 3.55 -12.55 12.76
C LEU A 98 4.58 -11.77 13.58
N LEU A 99 5.85 -12.18 13.55
CA LEU A 99 6.93 -11.48 14.24
C LEU A 99 7.12 -10.06 13.69
N ILE A 100 7.07 -9.87 12.36
CA ILE A 100 7.11 -8.54 11.72
C ILE A 100 5.93 -7.68 12.18
N LEU A 101 4.71 -8.23 12.22
CA LEU A 101 3.53 -7.51 12.69
C LEU A 101 3.70 -7.04 14.14
N VAL A 102 4.05 -7.96 15.03
CA VAL A 102 4.21 -7.67 16.47
C VAL A 102 5.34 -6.67 16.69
N ALA A 103 6.48 -6.85 16.02
CA ALA A 103 7.60 -5.92 16.12
C ALA A 103 7.21 -4.52 15.60
N PHE A 104 6.52 -4.43 14.47
CA PHE A 104 6.05 -3.17 13.91
C PHE A 104 5.09 -2.45 14.89
N LEU A 105 4.08 -3.16 15.41
CA LEU A 105 3.12 -2.58 16.35
C LEU A 105 3.78 -2.18 17.67
N ALA A 106 4.73 -2.97 18.18
CA ALA A 106 5.48 -2.64 19.39
C ALA A 106 6.36 -1.40 19.21
N VAL A 107 7.04 -1.26 18.06
CA VAL A 107 7.84 -0.08 17.73
C VAL A 107 6.95 1.16 17.59
N ILE A 108 5.87 1.08 16.81
CA ILE A 108 4.95 2.21 16.61
C ILE A 108 4.29 2.61 17.93
N GLY A 109 3.80 1.65 18.72
CA GLY A 109 3.19 1.91 20.03
C GLY A 109 4.18 2.50 21.03
N GLY A 110 5.39 1.93 21.12
CA GLY A 110 6.45 2.43 22.00
C GLY A 110 6.89 3.86 21.65
N LEU A 111 7.12 4.12 20.36
CA LEU A 111 7.43 5.47 19.87
C LEU A 111 6.29 6.45 20.14
N GLN A 112 5.05 6.04 19.91
CA GLN A 112 3.90 6.89 20.17
C GLN A 112 3.81 7.28 21.65
N VAL A 113 3.96 6.32 22.57
CA VAL A 113 3.98 6.59 24.00
C VAL A 113 5.10 7.56 24.35
N ALA A 114 6.34 7.29 23.90
CA ALA A 114 7.49 8.14 24.16
C ALA A 114 7.26 9.59 23.66
N PHE A 115 6.78 9.74 22.43
CA PHE A 115 6.51 11.06 21.85
C PHE A 115 5.34 11.77 22.51
N VAL A 116 4.27 11.07 22.89
CA VAL A 116 3.16 11.69 23.63
C VAL A 116 3.64 12.28 24.95
N PHE A 117 4.46 11.54 25.71
CA PHE A 117 5.03 12.07 26.96
C PHE A 117 5.96 13.25 26.70
N ALA A 118 6.83 13.17 25.70
CA ALA A 118 7.73 14.26 25.33
C ALA A 118 6.98 15.53 24.89
N VAL A 119 5.95 15.39 24.05
CA VAL A 119 5.14 16.52 23.56
C VAL A 119 4.33 17.12 24.71
N ARG A 120 3.70 16.30 25.55
CA ARG A 120 2.94 16.80 26.72
C ARG A 120 3.82 17.53 27.72
N HIS A 121 5.04 17.05 27.93
CA HIS A 121 6.03 17.76 28.75
C HIS A 121 6.37 19.14 28.16
N ALA A 122 6.66 19.22 26.87
CA ALA A 122 6.93 20.50 26.20
C ALA A 122 5.72 21.45 26.23
N LEU A 123 4.50 20.93 26.07
CA LEU A 123 3.26 21.73 26.19
C LEU A 123 3.07 22.29 27.61
N ALA A 124 3.45 21.54 28.65
CA ALA A 124 3.41 22.02 30.02
C ALA A 124 4.39 23.17 30.28
N GLU A 125 5.49 23.22 29.52
CA GLU A 125 6.44 24.34 29.51
C GLU A 125 6.01 25.50 28.58
N GLY A 126 4.84 25.40 27.95
CA GLY A 126 4.32 26.40 27.01
C GLY A 126 4.95 26.34 25.61
N ASN A 127 5.67 25.27 25.27
CA ASN A 127 6.28 25.07 23.96
C ASN A 127 5.40 24.19 23.06
N GLU A 128 4.69 24.81 22.12
CA GLU A 128 3.81 24.11 21.18
C GLU A 128 4.54 23.50 19.96
N ARG A 129 5.82 23.82 19.75
CA ARG A 129 6.55 23.40 18.53
C ARG A 129 6.57 21.88 18.33
N PRO A 130 6.76 21.04 19.36
CA PRO A 130 6.70 19.59 19.18
C PRO A 130 5.33 19.09 18.74
N LEU A 131 4.25 19.69 19.25
CA LEU A 131 2.89 19.37 18.81
C LEU A 131 2.70 19.76 17.33
N GLN A 132 3.08 20.99 16.96
CA GLN A 132 3.01 21.47 15.57
C GLN A 132 3.81 20.59 14.61
N PHE A 133 4.99 20.13 15.02
CA PHE A 133 5.81 19.20 14.24
C PHE A 133 5.04 17.92 13.89
N PHE A 134 4.40 17.27 14.87
CA PHE A 134 3.63 16.04 14.59
C PHE A 134 2.39 16.31 13.72
N GLY A 135 1.79 17.50 13.82
CA GLY A 135 0.70 17.91 12.93
C GLY A 135 1.16 18.06 11.49
N VAL A 136 2.28 18.76 11.26
CA VAL A 136 2.88 18.90 9.92
C VAL A 136 3.35 17.55 9.38
N MET A 137 3.97 16.71 10.21
CA MET A 137 4.41 15.36 9.82
C MET A 137 3.24 14.49 9.40
N THR A 138 2.08 14.60 10.07
CA THR A 138 0.85 13.92 9.68
C THR A 138 0.45 14.29 8.26
N VAL A 139 0.38 15.59 7.98
CA VAL A 139 0.05 16.12 6.66
C VAL A 139 1.03 15.60 5.62
N VAL A 140 2.34 15.75 5.84
CA VAL A 140 3.38 15.27 4.92
C VAL A 140 3.22 13.77 4.64
N THR A 141 2.92 12.97 5.66
CA THR A 141 2.74 11.52 5.52
C THR A 141 1.48 11.19 4.71
N ILE A 142 0.38 11.94 4.89
CA ILE A 142 -0.84 11.81 4.06
C ILE A 142 -0.50 12.04 2.58
N TYR A 143 0.18 13.13 2.25
CA TYR A 143 0.59 13.40 0.86
C TYR A 143 1.53 12.32 0.33
N ALA A 144 2.52 11.89 1.12
CA ALA A 144 3.44 10.83 0.74
C ALA A 144 2.72 9.49 0.49
N GLY A 145 1.70 9.18 1.29
CA GLY A 145 0.88 7.98 1.13
C GLY A 145 0.12 7.93 -0.20
N VAL A 146 -0.22 9.09 -0.77
CA VAL A 146 -0.93 9.20 -2.05
C VAL A 146 0.03 9.11 -3.26
N ILE A 147 1.33 9.32 -3.06
CA ILE A 147 2.32 9.30 -4.17
C ILE A 147 2.32 7.98 -4.95
N PRO A 148 2.39 6.78 -4.34
CA PRO A 148 2.39 5.53 -5.10
C PRO A 148 1.15 5.39 -5.98
N GLN A 149 -0.01 5.81 -5.46
CA GLN A 149 -1.28 5.76 -6.16
C GLN A 149 -1.30 6.72 -7.36
N LEU A 150 -0.82 7.96 -7.19
CA LEU A 150 -0.71 8.92 -8.29
C LEU A 150 0.29 8.48 -9.35
N TYR A 151 1.41 7.88 -8.95
CA TYR A 151 2.40 7.35 -9.86
C TYR A 151 1.82 6.25 -10.76
N GLU A 152 1.05 5.32 -10.18
CA GLU A 152 0.40 4.25 -10.93
C GLU A 152 -0.61 4.80 -11.95
N ILE A 153 -1.47 5.74 -11.52
CA ILE A 153 -2.43 6.42 -12.41
C ILE A 153 -1.70 7.15 -13.54
N TRP A 154 -0.59 7.83 -13.23
CA TRP A 154 0.18 8.54 -14.23
C TRP A 154 0.86 7.59 -15.23
N LYS A 155 1.34 6.43 -14.77
CA LYS A 155 2.02 5.43 -15.63
C LYS A 155 1.03 4.72 -16.56
N ILE A 156 -0.10 4.25 -16.02
CA ILE A 156 -1.07 3.43 -16.77
C ILE A 156 -2.05 4.31 -17.56
N LYS A 157 -2.16 5.61 -17.22
CA LYS A 157 -3.15 6.55 -17.79
C LYS A 157 -4.60 6.09 -17.60
N GLU A 158 -4.82 5.28 -16.57
CA GLU A 158 -6.10 4.75 -16.14
C GLU A 158 -6.04 4.59 -14.62
N VAL A 159 -7.20 4.71 -13.97
CA VAL A 159 -7.31 4.48 -12.54
C VAL A 159 -7.69 3.00 -12.33
N ALA A 160 -6.70 2.13 -12.51
CA ALA A 160 -6.86 0.69 -12.36
C ALA A 160 -6.69 0.25 -10.88
N GLY A 161 -7.41 -0.79 -10.47
CA GLY A 161 -7.24 -1.42 -9.15
C GLY A 161 -7.86 -0.70 -7.95
N LEU A 162 -8.43 0.51 -8.12
CA LEU A 162 -9.03 1.29 -7.04
C LEU A 162 -10.54 1.09 -6.94
N SER A 163 -11.03 0.82 -5.73
CA SER A 163 -12.47 0.74 -5.45
C SER A 163 -13.07 2.14 -5.30
N LEU A 164 -14.00 2.51 -6.17
CA LEU A 164 -14.71 3.80 -6.06
C LEU A 164 -15.45 3.92 -4.72
N VAL A 165 -16.02 2.82 -4.24
CA VAL A 165 -16.69 2.76 -2.93
C VAL A 165 -15.69 3.05 -1.80
N PHE A 166 -14.47 2.51 -1.90
CA PHE A 166 -13.41 2.78 -0.93
C PHE A 166 -13.08 4.28 -0.87
N MET A 167 -12.87 4.92 -2.02
CA MET A 167 -12.56 6.36 -2.06
C MET A 167 -13.71 7.22 -1.52
N ILE A 168 -14.96 6.86 -1.80
CA ILE A 168 -16.13 7.57 -1.26
C ILE A 168 -16.19 7.44 0.27
N VAL A 169 -15.99 6.24 0.80
CA VAL A 169 -16.00 6.01 2.25
C VAL A 169 -14.84 6.73 2.93
N ASP A 170 -13.67 6.84 2.27
CA ASP A 170 -12.52 7.61 2.78
C ASP A 170 -12.82 9.12 2.84
N ILE A 171 -13.46 9.66 1.81
CA ILE A 171 -13.93 11.05 1.80
C ILE A 171 -14.96 11.29 2.91
N LEU A 172 -15.91 10.37 3.09
CA LEU A 172 -16.91 10.47 4.17
C LEU A 172 -16.24 10.45 5.55
N GLY A 173 -15.22 9.62 5.74
CA GLY A 173 -14.37 9.59 6.94
C GLY A 173 -13.78 10.98 7.24
N GLY A 174 -13.18 11.61 6.23
CA GLY A 174 -12.63 12.96 6.33
C GLY A 174 -13.69 14.02 6.59
N VAL A 175 -14.85 13.96 5.93
CA VAL A 175 -15.96 14.92 6.10
C VAL A 175 -16.51 14.86 7.53
N PHE A 176 -16.82 13.66 8.04
CA PHE A 176 -17.33 13.51 9.39
C PHE A 176 -16.28 13.89 10.45
N SER A 177 -15.01 13.55 10.24
CA SER A 177 -13.93 13.96 11.15
C SER A 177 -13.75 15.48 11.16
N THR A 178 -13.87 16.15 10.01
CA THR A 178 -13.84 17.62 9.92
C THR A 178 -15.05 18.24 10.62
N LEU A 179 -16.25 17.70 10.40
CA LEU A 179 -17.46 18.17 11.08
C LEU A 179 -17.35 18.03 12.60
N SER A 180 -16.69 16.98 13.10
CA SER A 180 -16.47 16.81 14.55
C SER A 180 -15.72 18.01 15.16
N LEU A 181 -14.73 18.56 14.44
CA LEU A 181 -13.94 19.71 14.90
C LEU A 181 -14.76 21.00 14.92
N VAL A 182 -15.74 21.16 14.03
CA VAL A 182 -16.61 22.35 13.97
C VAL A 182 -17.45 22.51 15.24
N PHE A 183 -17.82 21.39 15.88
CA PHE A 183 -18.60 21.39 17.12
C PHE A 183 -17.75 21.40 18.40
N ASN A 184 -16.41 21.37 18.26
CA ASN A 184 -15.48 21.52 19.38
C ASN A 184 -15.45 22.99 19.86
N LYS A 185 -14.97 23.22 21.09
CA LYS A 185 -14.72 24.56 21.67
C LYS A 185 -13.79 25.41 20.81
N SER A 186 -12.78 24.78 20.22
CA SER A 186 -11.80 25.42 19.34
C SER A 186 -11.52 24.52 18.16
N ILE A 187 -11.51 25.08 16.95
CA ILE A 187 -11.08 24.33 15.77
C ILE A 187 -9.56 24.25 15.81
N ASP A 188 -9.04 23.02 15.85
CA ASP A 188 -7.65 22.72 15.64
C ASP A 188 -7.31 22.85 14.14
N PRO A 189 -6.49 23.84 13.72
CA PRO A 189 -6.23 24.07 12.30
C PRO A 189 -5.43 22.94 11.64
N LEU A 190 -4.55 22.26 12.38
CA LEU A 190 -3.70 21.21 11.81
C LEU A 190 -4.49 19.92 11.60
N LEU A 191 -5.41 19.59 12.51
CA LEU A 191 -6.35 18.47 12.30
C LEU A 191 -7.35 18.77 11.20
N ALA A 192 -7.92 19.98 11.20
CA ALA A 192 -8.82 20.40 10.14
C ALA A 192 -8.13 20.31 8.78
N PHE A 193 -6.90 20.81 8.68
CA PHE A 193 -6.11 20.73 7.45
C PHE A 193 -5.86 19.27 7.04
N SER A 194 -5.44 18.41 7.98
CA SER A 194 -5.18 16.99 7.69
C SER A 194 -6.42 16.28 7.11
N TYR A 195 -7.59 16.48 7.72
CA TYR A 195 -8.83 15.85 7.26
C TYR A 195 -9.34 16.45 5.95
N ILE A 196 -9.21 17.76 5.76
CA ILE A 196 -9.51 18.43 4.48
C ILE A 196 -8.56 17.93 3.38
N SER A 197 -7.27 17.72 3.66
CA SER A 197 -6.32 17.14 2.71
C SER A 197 -6.79 15.78 2.22
N VAL A 198 -7.27 14.90 3.11
CA VAL A 198 -7.84 13.59 2.71
C VAL A 198 -9.03 13.77 1.78
N ILE A 199 -9.98 14.67 2.11
CA ILE A 199 -11.15 14.95 1.26
C ILE A 199 -10.71 15.42 -0.13
N VAL A 200 -9.80 16.39 -0.20
CA VAL A 200 -9.35 17.01 -1.46
C VAL A 200 -8.56 16.01 -2.31
N LEU A 201 -7.61 15.30 -1.71
CA LEU A 201 -6.76 14.33 -2.43
C LEU A 201 -7.59 13.19 -3.02
N ASN A 202 -8.52 12.63 -2.25
CA ASN A 202 -9.39 11.57 -2.75
C ASN A 202 -10.39 12.07 -3.79
N SER A 203 -10.93 13.27 -3.62
CA SER A 203 -11.81 13.89 -4.62
C SER A 203 -11.06 14.11 -5.95
N PHE A 204 -9.79 14.51 -5.88
CA PHE A 204 -8.93 14.63 -7.05
C PHE A 204 -8.71 13.28 -7.75
N ILE A 205 -8.47 12.20 -7.02
CA ILE A 205 -8.34 10.86 -7.61
C ILE A 205 -9.65 10.40 -8.25
N ILE A 206 -10.81 10.66 -7.62
CA ILE A 206 -12.12 10.37 -8.22
C ILE A 206 -12.32 11.16 -9.51
N LEU A 207 -11.90 12.42 -9.56
CA LEU A 207 -11.96 13.22 -10.78
C LEU A 207 -11.09 12.59 -11.89
N LEU A 208 -9.87 12.14 -11.56
CA LEU A 208 -9.02 11.41 -12.50
C LEU A 208 -9.69 10.11 -12.97
N TYR A 209 -10.38 9.38 -12.09
CA TYR A 209 -11.14 8.19 -12.45
C TYR A 209 -12.23 8.52 -13.48
N ILE A 210 -13.04 9.54 -13.23
CA ILE A 210 -14.13 9.94 -14.12
C ILE A 210 -13.61 10.38 -15.50
N ILE A 211 -12.43 11.01 -15.56
CA ILE A 211 -11.86 11.51 -16.82
C ILE A 211 -11.09 10.41 -17.58
N LEU A 212 -10.19 9.70 -16.90
CA LEU A 212 -9.23 8.79 -17.54
C LEU A 212 -9.85 7.43 -17.87
N ASN A 213 -10.75 6.90 -17.04
CA ASN A 213 -11.29 5.54 -17.24
C ASN A 213 -12.14 5.43 -18.53
N PRO A 214 -13.04 6.38 -18.85
CA PRO A 214 -13.75 6.39 -20.13
C PRO A 214 -12.81 6.59 -21.31
N LEU A 215 -11.74 7.38 -21.13
CA LEU A 215 -10.75 7.62 -22.19
C LEU A 215 -9.93 6.36 -22.48
N ALA A 216 -9.52 5.63 -21.44
CA ALA A 216 -8.86 4.34 -21.55
C ALA A 216 -9.78 3.30 -22.21
N ALA A 217 -11.06 3.24 -21.85
CA ALA A 217 -12.04 2.38 -22.50
C ALA A 217 -12.16 2.66 -24.01
N ARG A 218 -12.19 3.93 -24.41
CA ARG A 218 -12.18 4.32 -25.83
C ARG A 218 -10.89 3.92 -26.55
N ARG A 219 -9.73 4.00 -25.89
CA ARG A 219 -8.44 3.54 -26.47
C ARG A 219 -8.46 2.03 -26.72
N ARG A 220 -8.90 1.24 -25.72
CA ARG A 220 -9.07 -0.22 -25.86
C ARG A 220 -10.00 -0.60 -27.01
N GLN A 221 -11.12 0.12 -27.16
CA GLN A 221 -12.04 -0.11 -28.29
C GLN A 221 -11.39 0.16 -29.65
N ARG A 222 -10.63 1.25 -29.79
CA ARG A 222 -9.93 1.57 -31.04
C ARG A 222 -8.84 0.55 -31.37
N GLU A 223 -8.08 0.12 -30.38
CA GLU A 223 -7.04 -0.90 -30.54
C GLU A 223 -7.63 -2.26 -30.96
N ALA A 224 -8.75 -2.66 -30.34
CA ALA A 224 -9.46 -3.90 -30.71
C ALA A 224 -9.99 -3.87 -32.16
N VAL A 225 -10.51 -2.72 -32.62
CA VAL A 225 -10.96 -2.55 -34.01
C VAL A 225 -9.78 -2.64 -34.98
N MET A 226 -8.66 -1.97 -34.70
CA MET A 226 -7.48 -2.03 -35.58
C MET A 226 -6.85 -3.43 -35.64
N ALA A 227 -6.82 -4.15 -34.51
CA ALA A 227 -6.35 -5.53 -34.47
C ALA A 227 -7.26 -6.47 -35.27
N GLY A 228 -8.59 -6.32 -35.15
CA GLY A 228 -9.56 -7.11 -35.91
C GLY A 228 -9.52 -6.88 -37.42
N VAL A 229 -9.26 -5.65 -37.85
CA VAL A 229 -9.12 -5.27 -39.28
C VAL A 229 -7.83 -5.82 -39.89
N SER A 230 -6.72 -5.90 -39.16
CA SER A 230 -5.48 -6.52 -39.68
C SER A 230 -5.62 -8.03 -39.95
N SER A 231 -6.47 -8.73 -39.19
CA SER A 231 -6.77 -10.16 -39.42
C SER A 231 -7.75 -10.43 -40.57
N THR A 232 -8.28 -9.39 -41.25
CA THR A 232 -9.27 -9.52 -42.35
C THR A 232 -8.84 -8.84 -43.66
N SER A 233 -7.55 -8.70 -43.94
CA SER A 233 -7.10 -8.31 -45.29
C SER A 233 -7.38 -9.44 -46.32
N PRO A 234 -7.91 -9.09 -47.52
CA PRO A 234 -8.47 -10.07 -48.45
C PRO A 234 -7.36 -10.81 -49.21
N VAL A 235 -7.37 -12.14 -49.14
CA VAL A 235 -6.70 -12.97 -50.15
C VAL A 235 -7.49 -12.81 -51.45
N ILE A 236 -6.96 -12.02 -52.38
CA ILE A 236 -7.37 -12.05 -53.78
C ILE A 236 -6.90 -13.40 -54.34
N GLY A 237 -7.85 -14.30 -54.59
CA GLY A 237 -7.62 -15.58 -55.25
C GLY A 237 -8.88 -16.00 -55.99
N ASN A 238 -8.92 -15.71 -57.29
CA ASN A 238 -9.93 -16.22 -58.21
C ASN A 238 -9.84 -17.75 -58.31
N SER A 239 -10.94 -18.46 -58.09
CA SER A 239 -11.36 -19.56 -58.96
C SER A 239 -12.81 -19.93 -58.66
N SER A 240 -13.62 -19.86 -59.71
CA SER A 240 -15.00 -20.34 -59.74
C SER A 240 -15.07 -21.82 -59.40
N GLU A 241 -15.98 -22.20 -58.51
CA GLU A 241 -16.69 -23.47 -58.66
C GLU A 241 -18.07 -23.38 -58.01
N LYS A 242 -19.05 -23.85 -58.78
CA LYS A 242 -20.49 -23.78 -58.56
C LYS A 242 -20.90 -25.10 -57.91
N ASN A 243 -21.51 -25.08 -56.73
CA ASN A 243 -22.45 -26.15 -56.37
C ASN A 243 -23.41 -25.80 -55.23
N GLU A 244 -24.59 -26.42 -55.35
CA GLU A 244 -25.85 -26.12 -54.70
C GLU A 244 -25.98 -26.61 -53.25
N GLY A 245 -26.89 -25.94 -52.54
CA GLY A 245 -27.63 -26.30 -51.31
C GLY A 245 -27.21 -27.50 -50.46
N ALA A 246 -26.84 -27.21 -49.21
CA ALA A 246 -27.21 -28.02 -48.04
C ALA A 246 -26.98 -27.21 -46.74
N TYR A 247 -28.01 -27.08 -45.90
CA TYR A 247 -27.87 -26.56 -44.52
C TYR A 247 -27.21 -27.62 -43.63
N PRO A 248 -26.16 -27.31 -42.83
CA PRO A 248 -25.70 -28.22 -41.79
C PRO A 248 -26.42 -27.97 -40.46
N GLN A 249 -26.89 -29.08 -39.88
CA GLN A 249 -27.42 -29.25 -38.53
C GLN A 249 -26.44 -28.85 -37.42
N PRO A 250 -26.93 -28.44 -36.23
CA PRO A 250 -26.07 -28.13 -35.07
C PRO A 250 -25.55 -29.43 -34.42
N GLN A 251 -24.22 -29.60 -34.38
CA GLN A 251 -23.56 -30.63 -33.59
C GLN A 251 -23.44 -30.19 -32.12
N ILE A 252 -24.05 -30.97 -31.23
CA ILE A 252 -23.86 -30.94 -29.78
C ILE A 252 -22.46 -31.48 -29.50
N LEU A 253 -21.54 -30.65 -28.98
CA LEU A 253 -20.23 -31.10 -28.52
C LEU A 253 -20.31 -31.44 -27.02
N SER A 254 -20.03 -32.71 -26.71
CA SER A 254 -20.07 -33.34 -25.40
C SER A 254 -18.89 -32.96 -24.50
N ASP A 255 -19.16 -32.82 -23.21
CA ASP A 255 -18.20 -32.75 -22.11
C ASP A 255 -17.35 -34.02 -22.01
N ALA A 256 -16.19 -34.06 -22.68
CA ALA A 256 -15.17 -35.09 -22.46
C ALA A 256 -13.81 -34.72 -23.07
N SER A 257 -13.13 -33.72 -22.52
CA SER A 257 -11.66 -33.60 -22.62
C SER A 257 -11.11 -32.61 -21.58
N LEU A 258 -11.39 -32.88 -20.31
CA LEU A 258 -10.50 -32.48 -19.23
C LEU A 258 -9.58 -33.67 -18.95
N ASN A 259 -8.28 -33.41 -18.87
CA ASN A 259 -7.22 -34.30 -18.35
C ASN A 259 -6.57 -35.27 -19.36
N ALA A 260 -5.61 -34.76 -20.14
CA ALA A 260 -4.36 -35.47 -20.43
C ALA A 260 -3.44 -34.53 -21.24
N GLU A 261 -2.47 -33.88 -20.58
CA GLU A 261 -1.11 -33.67 -21.10
C GLU A 261 -0.27 -32.96 -20.03
N VAL A 262 0.39 -33.79 -19.22
CA VAL A 262 1.56 -33.46 -18.41
C VAL A 262 2.74 -34.25 -19.00
N GLU A 263 3.91 -33.60 -19.03
CA GLU A 263 5.25 -34.10 -19.39
C GLU A 263 5.64 -34.24 -20.87
N THR A 264 6.37 -33.24 -21.42
CA THR A 264 7.78 -33.42 -21.82
C THR A 264 8.45 -32.05 -22.04
N GLY A 265 9.69 -31.88 -21.56
CA GLY A 265 10.40 -30.59 -21.53
C GLY A 265 11.07 -30.15 -22.85
N THR A 266 11.65 -28.95 -22.84
CA THR A 266 13.08 -28.67 -23.16
C THR A 266 13.36 -27.16 -23.15
N HIS A 267 14.52 -26.82 -22.55
CA HIS A 267 15.25 -25.56 -22.52
C HIS A 267 15.22 -24.71 -23.80
N LEU A 268 15.18 -23.38 -23.64
CA LEU A 268 15.71 -22.45 -24.65
C LEU A 268 16.70 -21.47 -23.99
N THR A 269 17.95 -21.89 -23.96
CA THR A 269 19.14 -21.07 -23.68
C THR A 269 19.61 -20.47 -25.01
N VAL A 270 19.68 -19.15 -25.13
CA VAL A 270 20.42 -18.47 -26.21
C VAL A 270 21.80 -18.12 -25.68
N VAL A 271 22.72 -19.04 -25.98
CA VAL A 271 24.14 -18.96 -26.35
C VAL A 271 24.93 -17.69 -26.00
N ASP A 272 26.02 -17.97 -25.27
CA ASP A 272 27.23 -17.21 -25.00
C ASP A 272 27.92 -16.58 -26.22
N ILE A 273 28.51 -15.40 -26.00
CA ILE A 273 29.71 -14.98 -26.72
C ILE A 273 30.92 -15.53 -25.95
N LEU A 274 31.58 -16.51 -26.57
CA LEU A 274 32.88 -17.10 -26.23
C LEU A 274 33.99 -16.02 -26.17
N GLY A 275 35.12 -16.20 -25.46
CA GLY A 275 35.72 -17.42 -24.90
C GLY A 275 36.67 -17.10 -23.74
N GLU A 276 36.85 -18.03 -22.80
CA GLU A 276 37.90 -19.08 -22.78
C GLU A 276 39.29 -18.51 -22.38
N GLN A 277 40.09 -19.06 -21.46
CA GLN A 277 40.19 -20.40 -20.85
C GLN A 277 41.19 -20.27 -19.66
N THR A 278 40.83 -20.64 -18.42
CA THR A 278 41.12 -21.89 -17.65
C THR A 278 42.40 -21.94 -16.79
N PRO A 279 42.39 -22.77 -15.70
CA PRO A 279 43.21 -22.64 -14.48
C PRO A 279 44.17 -23.85 -14.25
N GLU A 280 44.68 -23.98 -13.02
CA GLU A 280 45.43 -25.10 -12.34
C GLU A 280 46.87 -24.70 -11.92
N GLU A 281 47.46 -25.04 -10.76
CA GLU A 281 47.09 -25.65 -9.46
C GLU A 281 48.34 -25.45 -8.51
N PRO A 282 48.51 -26.07 -7.31
CA PRO A 282 49.12 -25.43 -6.13
C PRO A 282 50.48 -26.01 -5.67
N GLY A 283 51.11 -25.35 -4.67
CA GLY A 283 52.04 -26.05 -3.75
C GLY A 283 53.19 -25.23 -3.14
N LYS A 284 53.36 -25.43 -1.81
CA LYS A 284 54.59 -25.42 -0.97
C LYS A 284 55.07 -24.08 -0.35
N GLU A 285 55.06 -24.02 1.01
CA GLU A 285 56.22 -24.06 1.95
C GLU A 285 56.90 -22.67 2.03
N GLU A 286 57.33 -22.06 3.14
CA GLU A 286 57.51 -22.32 4.57
C GLU A 286 58.10 -21.00 5.17
N ASN A 287 58.23 -20.90 6.50
CA ASN A 287 58.96 -19.90 7.31
C ASN A 287 58.16 -18.64 7.72
N ALA A 288 57.73 -18.43 8.97
CA ALA A 288 58.40 -18.47 10.29
C ALA A 288 59.40 -17.33 10.52
N GLU A 289 58.99 -16.35 11.33
CA GLU A 289 59.78 -15.45 12.20
C GLU A 289 58.74 -14.60 12.97
N GLU A 290 58.29 -14.96 14.17
CA GLU A 290 58.97 -14.79 15.46
C GLU A 290 59.30 -13.32 15.79
N TYR A 291 58.40 -12.65 16.53
CA TYR A 291 58.80 -11.74 17.60
C TYR A 291 57.87 -11.90 18.79
N CYS A 292 58.46 -12.43 19.86
CA CYS A 292 57.86 -12.76 21.14
C CYS A 292 58.04 -11.61 22.14
N GLY A 293 57.07 -11.47 23.04
CA GLY A 293 57.24 -10.83 24.36
C GLY A 293 56.97 -9.32 24.40
N GLN A 294 56.42 -8.74 25.47
CA GLN A 294 56.35 -9.21 26.83
C GLN A 294 55.47 -8.27 27.67
N LYS A 295 54.56 -8.87 28.45
CA LYS A 295 54.10 -8.55 29.83
C LYS A 295 53.47 -7.20 30.23
N ALA A 296 52.43 -7.43 31.05
CA ALA A 296 52.01 -6.76 32.30
C ALA A 296 51.12 -5.51 32.16
N ASN A 297 49.83 -5.59 32.52
CA ASN A 297 49.19 -5.62 33.85
C ASN A 297 49.11 -4.24 34.54
N GLU A 298 47.86 -3.82 34.76
CA GLU A 298 47.33 -2.92 35.81
C GLU A 298 47.98 -1.53 36.06
N VAL A 299 47.16 -0.47 36.01
CA VAL A 299 46.68 0.32 37.18
C VAL A 299 46.23 1.71 36.73
N CYS A 300 45.07 2.08 37.24
CA CYS A 300 44.39 3.37 37.20
C CYS A 300 45.08 4.42 38.10
N SER A 301 45.21 5.69 37.68
CA SER A 301 44.91 6.91 38.48
C SER A 301 45.63 8.18 37.97
N ALA A 302 44.82 9.23 37.78
CA ALA A 302 45.02 10.68 37.92
C ALA A 302 46.42 11.31 37.67
N VAL A 303 46.48 12.29 36.76
CA VAL A 303 46.34 13.76 36.99
C VAL A 303 46.01 14.41 35.64
#